data_AF-A0A0J7K5M6-F1
#
_entry.id   AF-A0A0J7K5M6-F1
#
_cell.length_a   1.000
_cell.length_b   1.000
_cell.length_c   1.000
_cell.angle_alpha   90.00
_cell.angle_beta   90.00
_cell.angle_gamma   90.00
#
_symmetry.space_group_name_H-M   'P 1'
#
loop_
_entity.id
_entity.type
_entity.pdbx_description
1 polymer ?
#
loop_
_entity_poly.entity_id
_entity_poly.type
_entity_poly.pdbx_seq_one_letter_code
_entity_poly.pdbx_strand_id
1 'polypeptide(L)'
;MPFTEYTLKLALSNFYVDKLSMGLQFGADVKLRTTLNAPEDITVQVLTPTLAAVYWMPLKELNCVAVNYEVHWVSVVFLNGTRKITSQQDKQFINQTERTEDGKFFATIRSLLPGQEYLIYVRVYPNNFNNFFTDSLKEIIQMYSEPNNLILSGVSTNRMNISWIPSVKLTIQYKLEYKTDRMRKWQIANNTEVNNGKVTYYIENLLPRTPYKFRLILRYPEYKEDFVWPSDERFTFQTLGK
;
A
#
# COMPACT_ATOMS: atom_id res chain seq x y z
N MET A 1 24.80 -10.33 20.09
CA MET A 1 23.50 -11.02 20.13
C MET A 1 22.40 -9.97 20.17
N PRO A 2 21.32 -10.11 19.38
CA PRO A 2 20.19 -9.19 19.41
C PRO A 2 19.45 -9.28 20.75
N PHE A 3 18.83 -8.19 21.19
CA PHE A 3 18.04 -8.10 22.43
C PHE A 3 18.65 -8.78 23.66
N THR A 4 19.92 -8.49 23.95
CA THR A 4 20.70 -9.11 25.04
C THR A 4 21.14 -8.06 26.04
N GLU A 5 21.01 -8.37 27.34
CA GLU A 5 21.47 -7.50 28.42
C GLU A 5 22.92 -7.83 28.80
N TYR A 6 23.77 -6.80 28.75
CA TYR A 6 25.17 -6.84 29.15
C TYR A 6 25.37 -5.99 30.40
N THR A 7 26.12 -6.50 31.36
CA THR A 7 26.63 -5.71 32.48
C THR A 7 28.10 -5.43 32.23
N LEU A 8 28.44 -4.16 31.99
CA LEU A 8 29.81 -3.72 31.78
C LEU A 8 30.38 -3.20 33.09
N LYS A 9 31.59 -3.66 33.40
CA LYS A 9 32.40 -3.15 34.52
C LYS A 9 33.66 -2.53 33.97
N LEU A 10 33.88 -1.26 34.29
CA LEU A 10 35.11 -0.57 33.92
C LEU A 10 36.08 -0.65 35.09
N ALA A 11 37.30 -1.13 34.85
CA ALA A 11 38.40 -0.99 35.78
C ALA A 11 39.51 -0.14 35.16
N LEU A 12 40.16 0.66 36.01
CA LEU A 12 41.36 1.38 35.65
C LEU A 12 42.57 0.57 36.07
N SER A 13 43.48 0.31 35.13
CA SER A 13 44.82 -0.23 35.43
C SER A 13 45.87 0.75 34.93
N ASN A 14 46.97 0.86 35.68
CA ASN A 14 48.16 1.59 35.24
C ASN A 14 49.41 0.73 35.49
N PHE A 15 50.56 1.18 34.99
CA PHE A 15 51.82 0.44 35.09
C PHE A 15 52.19 0.01 36.53
N TYR A 16 51.79 0.78 37.54
CA TYR A 16 52.08 0.47 38.94
C TYR A 16 51.14 -0.58 39.52
N VAL A 17 49.91 -0.71 39.01
CA VAL A 17 48.95 -1.75 39.44
C VAL A 17 49.56 -3.13 39.20
N ASP A 18 50.13 -3.36 38.01
CA ASP A 18 50.75 -4.65 37.67
C ASP A 18 52.07 -4.86 38.42
N LYS A 19 52.93 -3.82 38.46
CA LYS A 19 54.25 -3.91 39.10
C LYS A 19 54.18 -4.14 40.62
N LEU A 20 53.13 -3.63 41.26
CA LEU A 20 52.90 -3.77 42.70
C LEU A 20 51.87 -4.87 43.04
N SER A 21 51.36 -5.61 42.05
CA SER A 21 50.31 -6.62 42.23
C SER A 21 49.07 -6.08 42.98
N MET A 22 48.68 -4.83 42.70
CA MET A 22 47.48 -4.24 43.27
C MET A 22 46.23 -4.78 42.57
N GLY A 23 45.12 -4.91 43.31
CA GLY A 23 43.83 -5.28 42.74
C GLY A 23 43.26 -4.19 41.83
N LEU A 24 42.59 -4.60 40.75
CA LEU A 24 41.85 -3.68 39.87
C LEU A 24 40.71 -3.00 40.63
N GLN A 25 40.64 -1.68 40.54
CA GLN A 25 39.52 -0.92 41.07
C GLN A 25 38.45 -0.77 40.00
N PHE A 26 37.28 -1.36 40.26
CA PHE A 26 36.13 -1.30 39.38
C PHE A 26 35.23 -0.12 39.74
N GLY A 27 34.75 0.59 38.73
CA GLY A 27 33.68 1.58 38.85
C GLY A 27 32.29 0.96 38.97
N ALA A 28 31.26 1.80 38.91
CA ALA A 28 29.87 1.35 38.95
C ALA A 28 29.51 0.48 37.73
N ASP A 29 28.65 -0.53 37.96
CA ASP A 29 28.14 -1.42 36.93
C ASP A 29 27.21 -0.66 35.98
N VAL A 30 27.44 -0.77 34.67
CA VAL A 30 26.56 -0.20 33.64
C VAL A 30 25.83 -1.34 32.93
N LYS A 31 24.49 -1.33 33.00
CA LYS A 31 23.66 -2.28 32.26
C LYS A 31 23.26 -1.70 30.90
N LEU A 32 23.58 -2.40 29.83
CA LEU A 32 23.21 -2.06 28.46
C LEU A 32 22.39 -3.19 27.86
N ARG A 33 21.39 -2.85 27.05
CA ARG A 33 20.60 -3.84 26.30
C ARG A 33 20.68 -3.54 24.81
N THR A 34 21.03 -4.54 24.02
CA THR A 34 21.06 -4.42 22.55
C THR A 34 19.63 -4.40 21.97
N THR A 35 19.44 -3.88 20.76
CA THR A 35 18.15 -3.86 20.05
C THR A 35 17.87 -5.19 19.33
N LEU A 36 16.65 -5.35 18.81
CA LEU A 36 16.32 -6.45 17.90
C LEU A 36 17.01 -6.27 16.55
N ASN A 37 17.04 -7.35 15.77
CA ASN A 37 17.39 -7.26 14.36
C ASN A 37 16.23 -6.61 13.56
N ALA A 38 16.57 -5.99 12.43
CA ALA A 38 15.58 -5.45 11.52
C ALA A 38 14.83 -6.56 10.77
N PRO A 39 13.55 -6.38 10.41
CA PRO A 39 12.86 -7.28 9.49
C PRO A 39 13.58 -7.29 8.13
N GLU A 40 13.79 -8.50 7.59
CA GLU A 40 14.49 -8.73 6.32
C GLU A 40 13.50 -8.98 5.16
N ASP A 41 14.00 -8.87 3.92
CA ASP A 41 13.26 -9.15 2.68
C ASP A 41 11.91 -8.45 2.58
N ILE A 42 11.89 -7.16 2.92
CA ILE A 42 10.72 -6.32 2.70
C ILE A 42 10.46 -6.16 1.21
N THR A 43 9.24 -6.46 0.79
CA THR A 43 8.77 -6.24 -0.57
C THR A 43 7.41 -5.58 -0.51
N VAL A 44 7.20 -4.58 -1.37
CA VAL A 44 5.94 -3.84 -1.44
C VAL A 44 5.37 -3.98 -2.83
N GLN A 45 4.10 -4.36 -2.90
CA GLN A 45 3.37 -4.59 -4.13
C GLN A 45 2.17 -3.68 -4.21
N VAL A 46 2.09 -2.88 -5.27
CA VAL A 46 0.93 -2.02 -5.53
C VAL A 46 -0.17 -2.86 -6.18
N LEU A 47 -1.33 -2.93 -5.54
CA LEU A 47 -2.44 -3.80 -5.96
C LEU A 47 -3.47 -3.02 -6.79
N THR A 48 -3.88 -1.85 -6.32
CA THR A 48 -4.82 -0.95 -6.99
C THR A 48 -4.41 0.51 -6.72
N PRO A 49 -5.09 1.53 -7.25
CA PRO A 49 -4.78 2.93 -6.94
C PRO A 49 -4.86 3.27 -5.45
N THR A 50 -5.59 2.48 -4.66
CA THR A 50 -5.86 2.76 -3.23
C THR A 50 -5.40 1.63 -2.29
N LEU A 51 -4.83 0.54 -2.84
CA LEU A 51 -4.42 -0.65 -2.08
C LEU A 51 -2.99 -1.06 -2.42
N ALA A 52 -2.21 -1.39 -1.39
CA ALA A 52 -0.89 -2.01 -1.51
C ALA A 52 -0.74 -3.14 -0.49
N ALA A 53 0.08 -4.13 -0.82
CA ALA A 53 0.48 -5.19 0.10
C ALA A 53 1.98 -5.07 0.42
N VAL A 54 2.31 -5.29 1.69
CA VAL A 54 3.69 -5.35 2.18
C VAL A 54 3.95 -6.76 2.66
N TYR A 55 5.08 -7.33 2.25
CA TYR A 55 5.53 -8.65 2.67
C TYR A 55 6.91 -8.54 3.30
N TRP A 56 7.19 -9.32 4.34
CA TRP A 56 8.50 -9.36 5.00
C TRP A 56 8.74 -10.72 5.64
N MET A 57 10.01 -11.06 5.88
CA MET A 57 10.36 -12.27 6.61
C MET A 57 10.30 -12.05 8.13
N PRO A 58 9.77 -13.02 8.91
CA PRO A 58 9.85 -12.98 10.36
C PRO A 58 11.30 -13.12 10.83
N LEU A 59 11.61 -12.57 12.00
CA LEU A 59 12.95 -12.66 12.58
C LEU A 59 13.30 -14.12 12.94
N LYS A 60 14.47 -14.58 12.49
CA LYS A 60 14.96 -15.95 12.75
C LYS A 60 15.53 -16.10 14.16
N GLU A 61 16.24 -15.09 14.65
CA GLU A 61 16.82 -15.07 16.00
C GLU A 61 16.04 -14.12 16.91
N LEU A 62 15.29 -14.69 17.86
CA LEU A 62 14.52 -13.97 18.85
C LEU A 62 15.07 -14.28 20.24
N ASN A 63 15.82 -13.35 20.83
CA ASN A 63 16.22 -13.42 22.25
C ASN A 63 15.15 -12.80 23.18
N CYS A 64 13.90 -12.74 22.72
CA CYS A 64 12.74 -12.24 23.46
C CYS A 64 11.58 -13.21 23.36
N VAL A 65 10.67 -13.18 24.35
CA VAL A 65 9.49 -14.07 24.43
C VAL A 65 8.57 -13.92 23.22
N ALA A 66 8.33 -12.67 22.79
CA ALA A 66 7.50 -12.35 21.63
C ALA A 66 7.84 -10.96 21.10
N VAL A 67 7.61 -10.75 19.81
CA VAL A 67 7.76 -9.45 19.12
C VAL A 67 6.44 -9.04 18.49
N ASN A 68 6.26 -7.76 18.20
CA ASN A 68 5.15 -7.20 17.45
C ASN A 68 5.67 -6.48 16.20
N TYR A 69 4.83 -6.43 15.17
CA TYR A 69 5.11 -5.76 13.92
C TYR A 69 4.10 -4.63 13.67
N GLU A 70 4.61 -3.47 13.30
CA GLU A 70 3.83 -2.31 12.84
C GLU A 70 4.26 -1.94 11.42
N VAL A 71 3.31 -1.80 10.51
CA VAL A 71 3.57 -1.27 9.17
C VAL A 71 3.35 0.23 9.20
N HIS A 72 4.34 0.98 8.73
CA HIS A 72 4.28 2.42 8.62
C HIS A 72 4.33 2.83 7.16
N TRP A 73 3.51 3.81 6.79
CA TRP A 73 3.59 4.47 5.50
C TRP A 73 3.53 5.97 5.67
N VAL A 74 4.27 6.67 4.83
CA VAL A 74 4.37 8.14 4.88
C VAL A 74 4.25 8.68 3.47
N SER A 75 3.33 9.62 3.27
CA SER A 75 3.16 10.26 1.97
C SER A 75 4.38 11.12 1.63
N VAL A 76 4.91 10.98 0.42
CA VAL A 76 6.06 11.76 -0.05
C VAL A 76 5.52 12.94 -0.86
N VAL A 77 5.63 14.14 -0.32
CA VAL A 77 5.23 15.38 -0.98
C VAL A 77 6.47 16.06 -1.55
N PHE A 78 6.41 16.48 -2.81
CA PHE A 78 7.47 17.28 -3.42
C PHE A 78 7.15 18.77 -3.22
N LEU A 79 8.02 19.51 -2.54
CA LEU A 79 7.96 20.96 -2.54
C LEU A 79 8.95 21.50 -3.59
N ASN A 80 8.44 22.28 -4.54
CA ASN A 80 9.19 22.99 -5.58
C ASN A 80 10.26 22.14 -6.30
N GLY A 81 9.84 20.99 -6.84
CA GLY A 81 10.55 20.23 -7.87
C GLY A 81 11.80 19.46 -7.46
N THR A 82 12.37 19.68 -6.26
CA THR A 82 13.61 19.00 -5.83
C THR A 82 13.61 18.51 -4.39
N ARG A 83 12.78 19.04 -3.49
CA ARG A 83 12.81 18.65 -2.07
C ARG A 83 11.65 17.69 -1.76
N LYS A 84 11.99 16.41 -1.50
CA LYS A 84 11.07 15.42 -0.94
C LYS A 84 10.84 15.75 0.54
N ILE A 85 9.60 15.99 0.93
CA ILE A 85 9.18 16.14 2.33
C ILE A 85 8.19 15.01 2.62
N THR A 86 8.39 14.33 3.74
CA THR A 86 7.44 13.32 4.22
C THR A 86 6.33 14.00 5.00
N SER A 87 5.07 13.80 4.59
CA SER A 87 3.86 14.30 5.27
C SER A 87 3.02 13.12 5.77
N GLN A 88 2.20 13.35 6.80
CA GLN A 88 1.27 12.42 7.45
C GLN A 88 1.79 10.97 7.57
N GLN A 89 2.28 10.64 8.76
CA GLN A 89 2.71 9.29 9.08
C GLN A 89 1.53 8.52 9.65
N ASP A 90 1.05 7.56 8.87
CA ASP A 90 0.04 6.61 9.31
C ASP A 90 0.71 5.27 9.67
N LYS A 91 -0.03 4.45 10.42
CA LYS A 91 0.45 3.15 10.86
C LYS A 91 -0.67 2.15 11.02
N GLN A 92 -0.32 0.89 10.85
CA GLN A 92 -1.21 -0.25 11.05
C GLN A 92 -0.50 -1.31 11.90
N PHE A 93 -1.19 -1.70 12.98
CA PHE A 93 -0.78 -2.85 13.79
C PHE A 93 -1.14 -4.14 13.07
N ILE A 94 -0.22 -5.10 13.07
CA ILE A 94 -0.42 -6.39 12.39
C ILE A 94 -0.69 -7.48 13.41
N ASN A 95 -1.82 -8.17 13.25
CA ASN A 95 -2.07 -9.43 13.92
C ASN A 95 -1.24 -10.52 13.24
N GLN A 96 -0.29 -11.12 13.96
CA GLN A 96 0.77 -12.01 13.45
C GLN A 96 0.30 -13.40 12.97
N THR A 97 -0.96 -13.50 12.57
CA THR A 97 -1.61 -14.76 12.17
C THR A 97 -1.56 -15.00 10.67
N GLU A 98 -1.46 -13.95 9.86
CA GLU A 98 -1.51 -14.08 8.40
C GLU A 98 -0.12 -14.32 7.81
N ARG A 99 0.05 -15.48 7.18
CA ARG A 99 1.31 -15.91 6.53
C ARG A 99 1.05 -16.39 5.13
N THR A 100 1.98 -16.12 4.24
CA THR A 100 2.02 -16.72 2.90
C THR A 100 2.54 -18.17 2.97
N GLU A 101 2.38 -18.93 1.88
CA GLU A 101 2.85 -20.32 1.80
C GLU A 101 4.38 -20.45 1.97
N ASP A 102 5.15 -19.43 1.56
CA ASP A 102 6.60 -19.32 1.77
C ASP A 102 6.98 -18.83 3.19
N GLY A 103 6.00 -18.64 4.07
CA GLY A 103 6.21 -18.30 5.48
C GLY A 103 6.47 -16.81 5.76
N LYS A 104 6.33 -15.94 4.74
CA LYS A 104 6.41 -14.48 4.94
C LYS A 104 5.17 -13.96 5.62
N PHE A 105 5.35 -12.90 6.40
CA PHE A 105 4.24 -12.12 6.93
C PHE A 105 3.81 -11.12 5.88
N PHE A 106 2.53 -10.78 5.87
CA PHE A 106 2.02 -9.75 4.99
C PHE A 106 0.99 -8.86 5.66
N ALA A 107 0.81 -7.68 5.09
CA ALA A 107 -0.20 -6.72 5.49
C ALA A 107 -0.75 -6.00 4.26
N THR A 108 -2.06 -5.75 4.24
CA THR A 108 -2.70 -4.92 3.22
C THR A 108 -2.96 -3.53 3.76
N ILE A 109 -2.31 -2.54 3.15
CA ILE A 109 -2.54 -1.13 3.40
C ILE A 109 -3.72 -0.68 2.53
N ARG A 110 -4.70 -0.04 3.16
CA ARG A 110 -5.94 0.42 2.51
C ARG A 110 -6.02 1.94 2.54
N SER A 111 -6.90 2.49 1.68
CA SER A 111 -7.21 3.93 1.64
C SER A 111 -6.02 4.82 1.30
N LEU A 112 -5.10 4.32 0.46
CA LEU A 112 -4.01 5.13 -0.10
C LEU A 112 -4.54 6.06 -1.19
N LEU A 113 -3.82 7.16 -1.44
CA LEU A 113 -4.17 8.12 -2.48
C LEU A 113 -3.67 7.64 -3.86
N PRO A 114 -4.52 7.66 -4.90
CA PRO A 114 -4.10 7.35 -6.27
C PRO A 114 -2.96 8.23 -6.77
N GLY A 115 -2.00 7.65 -7.49
CA GLY A 115 -0.86 8.36 -8.09
C GLY A 115 0.18 8.91 -7.11
N GLN A 116 -0.06 8.80 -5.80
CA GLN A 116 0.79 9.33 -4.75
C GLN A 116 1.99 8.40 -4.49
N GLU A 117 3.16 8.99 -4.22
CA GLU A 117 4.34 8.25 -3.72
C GLU A 117 4.24 8.06 -2.21
N TYR A 118 4.58 6.86 -1.74
CA TYR A 118 4.65 6.51 -0.32
C TYR A 118 5.99 5.86 0.02
N LEU A 119 6.51 6.23 1.20
CA LEU A 119 7.64 5.57 1.86
C LEU A 119 7.08 4.57 2.88
N ILE A 120 7.38 3.29 2.70
CA ILE A 120 6.80 2.19 3.47
C ILE A 120 7.91 1.39 4.15
N TYR A 121 7.69 1.04 5.41
CA TYR A 121 8.61 0.19 6.17
C TYR A 121 7.88 -0.57 7.29
N VAL A 122 8.51 -1.64 7.76
CA VAL A 122 8.02 -2.45 8.86
C VAL A 122 8.87 -2.18 10.09
N ARG A 123 8.23 -1.88 11.20
CA ARG A 123 8.84 -1.73 12.52
C ARG A 123 8.61 -3.00 13.32
N VAL A 124 9.65 -3.49 13.98
CA VAL A 124 9.56 -4.59 14.95
C VAL A 124 9.96 -4.10 16.33
N TYR A 125 9.25 -4.57 17.36
CA TYR A 125 9.59 -4.30 18.75
C TYR A 125 9.19 -5.47 19.67
N PRO A 126 9.87 -5.66 20.81
CA PRO A 126 9.50 -6.66 21.79
C PRO A 126 8.13 -6.35 22.40
N ASN A 127 7.31 -7.37 22.63
CA ASN A 127 5.95 -7.20 23.16
C ASN A 127 5.92 -6.42 24.49
N ASN A 128 6.93 -6.59 25.33
CA ASN A 128 7.02 -5.96 26.65
C ASN A 128 7.78 -4.61 26.65
N PHE A 129 8.38 -4.20 25.52
CA PHE A 129 9.30 -3.06 25.47
C PHE A 129 9.14 -2.26 24.17
N ASN A 130 8.06 -1.49 24.05
CA ASN A 130 7.74 -0.75 22.82
C ASN A 130 8.77 0.35 22.46
N ASN A 131 9.55 0.83 23.43
CA ASN A 131 10.59 1.83 23.19
C ASN A 131 11.82 1.27 22.47
N PHE A 132 12.00 -0.06 22.46
CA PHE A 132 13.10 -0.72 21.76
C PHE A 132 12.59 -1.24 20.43
N PHE A 133 12.59 -0.39 19.41
CA PHE A 133 12.15 -0.79 18.08
C PHE A 133 13.30 -0.80 17.08
N THR A 134 13.10 -1.52 16.00
CA THR A 134 14.02 -1.56 14.86
C THR A 134 13.20 -1.51 13.58
N ASP A 135 13.59 -0.62 12.67
CA ASP A 135 12.90 -0.43 11.40
C ASP A 135 13.59 -1.27 10.32
N SER A 136 12.82 -1.78 9.38
CA SER A 136 13.32 -2.41 8.16
C SER A 136 13.97 -1.38 7.23
N LEU A 137 14.51 -1.86 6.11
CA LEU A 137 14.74 -1.02 4.95
C LEU A 137 13.43 -0.34 4.52
N LYS A 138 13.56 0.89 4.01
CA LYS A 138 12.42 1.70 3.60
C LYS A 138 12.26 1.64 2.10
N GLU A 139 11.08 1.25 1.66
CA GLU A 139 10.74 1.13 0.24
C GLU A 139 9.92 2.34 -0.20
N ILE A 140 10.25 2.91 -1.37
CA ILE A 140 9.45 3.97 -1.99
C ILE A 140 8.67 3.36 -3.14
N ILE A 141 7.35 3.49 -3.08
CA ILE A 141 6.44 3.03 -4.13
C ILE A 141 5.61 4.19 -4.67
N GLN A 142 5.22 4.06 -5.94
CA GLN A 142 4.26 4.96 -6.56
C GLN A 142 2.95 4.21 -6.79
N MET A 143 1.86 4.74 -6.22
CA MET A 143 0.52 4.16 -6.42
C MET A 143 0.06 4.32 -7.86
N TYR A 144 -0.79 3.40 -8.33
CA TYR A 144 -1.45 3.58 -9.63
C TYR A 144 -2.27 4.88 -9.63
N SER A 145 -2.24 5.60 -10.75
CA SER A 145 -3.10 6.76 -10.95
C SER A 145 -4.58 6.35 -10.98
N GLU A 146 -5.45 7.27 -10.58
CA GLU A 146 -6.88 7.06 -10.73
C GLU A 146 -7.23 6.89 -12.23
N PRO A 147 -8.21 6.03 -12.58
CA PRO A 147 -8.74 5.99 -13.94
C PRO A 147 -9.27 7.37 -14.37
N ASN A 148 -9.04 7.74 -15.63
CA ASN A 148 -9.58 8.99 -16.17
C ASN A 148 -11.10 8.96 -16.27
N ASN A 149 -11.73 10.13 -16.16
CA ASN A 149 -13.19 10.31 -16.26
C ASN A 149 -13.81 9.67 -17.52
N LEU A 150 -15.00 9.07 -17.36
CA LEU A 150 -15.83 8.64 -18.48
C LEU A 150 -16.43 9.87 -19.17
N ILE A 151 -16.45 9.85 -20.51
CA ILE A 151 -16.91 10.97 -21.34
C ILE A 151 -18.10 10.49 -22.17
N LEU A 152 -19.24 11.19 -22.10
CA LEU A 152 -20.34 11.00 -23.03
C LEU A 152 -19.95 11.60 -24.39
N SER A 153 -19.60 10.76 -25.36
CA SER A 153 -19.15 11.18 -26.68
C SER A 153 -20.27 11.27 -27.72
N GLY A 154 -21.42 10.67 -27.44
CA GLY A 154 -22.60 10.74 -28.29
C GLY A 154 -23.85 10.30 -27.54
N VAL A 155 -24.99 10.91 -27.85
CA VAL A 155 -26.27 10.57 -27.20
C VAL A 155 -27.41 10.67 -28.22
N SER A 156 -28.34 9.74 -28.13
CA SER A 156 -29.57 9.69 -28.93
C SER A 156 -30.77 9.31 -28.04
N THR A 157 -31.92 9.05 -28.65
CA THR A 157 -33.14 8.63 -27.95
C THR A 157 -33.02 7.20 -27.40
N ASN A 158 -32.21 6.34 -28.01
CA ASN A 158 -32.05 4.94 -27.61
C ASN A 158 -30.59 4.45 -27.60
N ARG A 159 -29.63 5.37 -27.72
CA ARG A 159 -28.19 5.06 -27.81
C ARG A 159 -27.35 6.06 -27.02
N MET A 160 -26.24 5.59 -26.48
CA MET A 160 -25.18 6.39 -25.89
C MET A 160 -23.82 5.85 -26.31
N ASN A 161 -22.89 6.76 -26.55
CA ASN A 161 -21.49 6.45 -26.77
C ASN A 161 -20.73 6.96 -25.55
N ILE A 162 -20.03 6.06 -24.87
CA ILE A 162 -19.21 6.38 -23.71
C ILE A 162 -17.77 6.14 -24.08
N SER A 163 -16.96 7.19 -24.00
CA SER A 163 -15.54 7.10 -24.27
C SER A 163 -14.70 7.21 -22.99
N TRP A 164 -13.55 6.57 -23.01
CA TRP A 164 -12.60 6.53 -21.91
C TRP A 164 -11.17 6.44 -22.44
N ILE A 165 -10.23 7.13 -21.78
CA ILE A 165 -8.81 7.05 -22.10
C ILE A 165 -8.13 6.38 -20.91
N PRO A 166 -7.60 5.15 -21.04
CA PRO A 166 -6.89 4.49 -19.94
C PRO A 166 -5.71 5.33 -19.45
N SER A 167 -5.63 5.57 -18.14
CA SER A 167 -4.54 6.35 -17.52
C SER A 167 -3.25 5.52 -17.31
N VAL A 168 -3.34 4.20 -17.50
CA VAL A 168 -2.28 3.23 -17.20
C VAL A 168 -1.92 2.50 -18.49
N LYS A 169 -0.65 2.09 -18.64
CA LYS A 169 -0.23 1.23 -19.75
C LYS A 169 -1.16 0.01 -19.80
N LEU A 170 -1.57 -0.38 -21.01
CA LEU A 170 -2.67 -1.27 -21.41
C LEU A 170 -2.68 -2.71 -20.83
N THR A 171 -1.97 -2.99 -19.73
CA THR A 171 -1.87 -4.30 -19.09
C THR A 171 -3.07 -4.64 -18.20
N ILE A 172 -3.92 -3.67 -17.89
CA ILE A 172 -5.11 -3.86 -17.04
C ILE A 172 -6.28 -4.32 -17.93
N GLN A 173 -6.93 -5.43 -17.55
CA GLN A 173 -8.19 -5.81 -18.19
C GLN A 173 -9.30 -4.90 -17.69
N TYR A 174 -10.18 -4.47 -18.58
CA TYR A 174 -11.25 -3.55 -18.23
C TYR A 174 -12.57 -3.94 -18.90
N LYS A 175 -13.68 -3.61 -18.25
CA LYS A 175 -15.04 -3.73 -18.79
C LYS A 175 -15.85 -2.51 -18.36
N LEU A 176 -16.71 -1.99 -19.24
CA LEU A 176 -17.69 -0.98 -18.88
C LEU A 176 -19.01 -1.66 -18.52
N GLU A 177 -19.56 -1.30 -17.38
CA GLU A 177 -20.89 -1.69 -16.95
C GLU A 177 -21.81 -0.48 -16.89
N TYR A 178 -23.08 -0.71 -17.19
CA TYR A 178 -24.13 0.29 -17.11
C TYR A 178 -25.39 -0.26 -16.47
N LYS A 179 -26.18 0.62 -15.85
CA LYS A 179 -27.42 0.27 -15.18
C LYS A 179 -28.36 1.47 -15.16
N THR A 180 -29.66 1.22 -15.25
CA THR A 180 -30.69 2.21 -14.89
C THR A 180 -31.43 1.74 -13.63
N ASP A 181 -32.13 2.63 -12.93
CA ASP A 181 -32.83 2.32 -11.69
C ASP A 181 -33.89 1.22 -11.86
N ARG A 182 -34.40 1.03 -13.08
CA ARG A 182 -35.35 -0.06 -13.42
C ARG A 182 -34.68 -1.43 -13.52
N MET A 183 -33.37 -1.49 -13.73
CA MET A 183 -32.63 -2.75 -13.87
C MET A 183 -32.23 -3.27 -12.49
N ARG A 184 -32.30 -4.59 -12.28
CA ARG A 184 -31.81 -5.21 -11.03
C ARG A 184 -30.30 -5.39 -11.03
N LYS A 185 -29.74 -5.79 -12.18
CA LYS A 185 -28.31 -6.11 -12.37
C LYS A 185 -27.65 -5.11 -13.31
N TRP A 186 -26.35 -4.91 -13.13
CA TRP A 186 -25.50 -4.22 -14.09
C TRP A 186 -25.41 -5.03 -15.39
N GLN A 187 -25.34 -4.32 -16.52
CA GLN A 187 -25.15 -4.89 -17.85
C GLN A 187 -23.76 -4.54 -18.35
N ILE A 188 -23.13 -5.45 -19.08
CA ILE A 188 -21.81 -5.24 -19.66
C ILE A 188 -21.96 -4.62 -21.05
N ALA A 189 -21.22 -3.55 -21.34
CA ALA A 189 -21.14 -2.98 -22.66
C ALA A 189 -20.17 -3.81 -23.52
N ASN A 190 -20.74 -4.58 -24.46
CA ASN A 190 -19.98 -5.53 -25.27
C ASN A 190 -19.43 -4.91 -26.57
N ASN A 191 -20.06 -3.86 -27.09
CA ASN A 191 -19.64 -3.23 -28.34
C ASN A 191 -18.59 -2.16 -28.04
N THR A 192 -17.33 -2.46 -28.37
CA THR A 192 -16.18 -1.62 -28.02
C THR A 192 -15.30 -1.38 -29.24
N GLU A 193 -14.83 -0.16 -29.40
CA GLU A 193 -13.85 0.23 -30.39
C GLU A 193 -12.66 0.92 -29.68
N VAL A 194 -11.44 0.59 -30.11
CA VAL A 194 -10.22 1.22 -29.59
C VAL A 194 -9.55 1.97 -30.75
N ASN A 195 -9.45 3.29 -30.63
CA ASN A 195 -8.83 4.16 -31.62
C ASN A 195 -7.82 5.09 -30.95
N ASN A 196 -6.55 5.01 -31.37
CA ASN A 196 -5.45 5.83 -30.88
C ASN A 196 -5.37 5.93 -29.34
N GLY A 197 -5.54 4.79 -28.65
CA GLY A 197 -5.53 4.70 -27.18
C GLY A 197 -6.83 5.13 -26.47
N LYS A 198 -7.82 5.67 -27.20
CA LYS A 198 -9.15 5.97 -26.68
C LYS A 198 -10.08 4.78 -26.92
N VAL A 199 -10.74 4.32 -25.85
CA VAL A 199 -11.76 3.27 -25.89
C VAL A 199 -13.12 3.93 -26.00
N THR A 200 -13.96 3.49 -26.93
CA THR A 200 -15.35 3.94 -27.06
C THR A 200 -16.28 2.75 -27.00
N TYR A 201 -17.29 2.84 -26.12
CA TYR A 201 -18.35 1.87 -25.94
C TYR A 201 -19.61 2.39 -26.61
N TYR A 202 -20.24 1.55 -27.42
CA TYR A 202 -21.50 1.84 -28.08
C TYR A 202 -22.62 1.09 -27.36
N ILE A 203 -23.44 1.82 -26.60
CA ILE A 203 -24.55 1.25 -25.84
C ILE A 203 -25.85 1.52 -26.61
N GLU A 204 -26.53 0.43 -26.97
CA GLU A 204 -27.77 0.48 -27.75
C GLU A 204 -28.98 -0.05 -26.96
N ASN A 205 -30.17 0.08 -27.54
CA ASN A 205 -31.44 -0.39 -26.97
C ASN A 205 -31.77 0.24 -25.59
N LEU A 206 -31.36 1.50 -25.41
CA LEU A 206 -31.67 2.28 -24.21
C LEU A 206 -33.09 2.85 -24.27
N LEU A 207 -33.70 3.06 -23.10
CA LEU A 207 -35.01 3.69 -23.00
C LEU A 207 -34.88 5.22 -23.17
N PRO A 208 -35.76 5.88 -23.94
CA PRO A 208 -35.76 7.33 -24.07
C PRO A 208 -35.92 8.06 -22.74
N ARG A 209 -35.37 9.27 -22.65
CA ARG A 209 -35.39 10.14 -21.46
C ARG A 209 -35.02 9.44 -20.14
N THR A 210 -34.21 8.39 -20.17
CA THR A 210 -33.88 7.59 -18.99
C THR A 210 -32.43 7.82 -18.53
N PRO A 211 -32.18 8.06 -17.24
CA PRO A 211 -30.82 8.13 -16.70
C PRO A 211 -30.20 6.74 -16.57
N TYR A 212 -28.94 6.65 -16.94
CA TYR A 212 -28.09 5.46 -16.83
C TYR A 212 -26.82 5.81 -16.07
N LYS A 213 -26.49 4.98 -15.09
CA LYS A 213 -25.25 5.00 -14.33
C LYS A 213 -24.21 4.13 -15.01
N PHE A 214 -22.95 4.55 -14.99
CA PHE A 214 -21.83 3.87 -15.62
C PHE A 214 -20.68 3.66 -14.63
N ARG A 215 -20.02 2.51 -14.74
CA ARG A 215 -18.81 2.18 -13.98
C ARG A 215 -17.87 1.30 -14.79
N LEU A 216 -16.58 1.43 -14.57
CA LEU A 216 -15.54 0.52 -15.02
C LEU A 216 -15.30 -0.56 -13.97
N ILE A 217 -15.09 -1.76 -14.47
CA ILE A 217 -14.54 -2.89 -13.74
C ILE A 217 -13.13 -3.10 -14.27
N LEU A 218 -12.12 -2.88 -13.42
CA LEU A 218 -10.71 -2.95 -13.76
C LEU A 218 -10.07 -4.12 -13.03
N ARG A 219 -9.23 -4.89 -13.71
CA ARG A 219 -8.48 -6.00 -13.12
C ARG A 219 -6.98 -5.74 -13.23
N TYR A 220 -6.38 -5.42 -12.09
CA TYR A 220 -4.95 -5.17 -11.98
C TYR A 220 -4.17 -6.49 -11.98
N PRO A 221 -2.96 -6.56 -12.57
CA PRO A 221 -2.23 -7.82 -12.74
C PRO A 221 -1.99 -8.59 -11.43
N GLU A 222 -1.63 -7.87 -10.38
CA GLU A 222 -1.24 -8.44 -9.08
C GLU A 222 -2.41 -8.55 -8.09
N TYR A 223 -3.60 -8.07 -8.46
CA TYR A 223 -4.78 -8.08 -7.61
C TYR A 223 -5.81 -9.07 -8.14
N LYS A 224 -6.20 -10.04 -7.30
CA LYS A 224 -7.11 -11.12 -7.72
C LYS A 224 -8.56 -10.64 -7.90
N GLU A 225 -8.95 -9.57 -7.22
CA GLU A 225 -10.31 -9.05 -7.24
C GLU A 225 -10.47 -7.92 -8.26
N ASP A 226 -11.72 -7.69 -8.65
CA ASP A 226 -12.10 -6.60 -9.54
C ASP A 226 -12.14 -5.26 -8.79
N PHE A 227 -11.49 -4.26 -9.35
CA PHE A 227 -11.54 -2.88 -8.89
C PHE A 227 -12.67 -2.12 -9.59
N VAL A 228 -13.68 -1.71 -8.82
CA VAL A 228 -14.84 -0.96 -9.33
C VAL A 228 -14.56 0.53 -9.27
N TRP A 229 -14.69 1.21 -10.40
CA TRP A 229 -14.49 2.66 -10.47
C TRP A 229 -15.57 3.35 -11.32
N PRO A 230 -16.10 4.52 -10.91
CA PRO A 230 -15.83 5.18 -9.65
C PRO A 230 -16.68 4.56 -8.54
N SER A 231 -16.23 4.65 -7.29
CA SER A 231 -16.94 4.09 -6.12
C SER A 231 -18.19 4.88 -5.72
N ASP A 232 -18.35 6.10 -6.24
CA ASP A 232 -19.40 7.07 -5.89
C ASP A 232 -20.54 7.15 -6.91
N GLU A 233 -20.54 6.30 -7.95
CA GLU A 233 -21.52 6.30 -9.05
C GLU A 233 -21.68 7.65 -9.78
N ARG A 234 -20.64 8.51 -9.77
CA ARG A 234 -20.73 9.88 -10.33
C ARG A 234 -21.04 9.98 -11.81
N PHE A 235 -20.80 8.92 -12.61
CA PHE A 235 -21.08 8.94 -14.05
C PHE A 235 -22.52 8.52 -14.32
N THR A 236 -23.43 9.51 -14.28
CA THR A 236 -24.83 9.34 -14.69
C THR A 236 -25.11 10.20 -15.92
N PHE A 237 -25.59 9.58 -17.00
CA PHE A 237 -25.95 10.25 -18.25
C PHE A 237 -27.39 9.92 -18.64
N GLN A 238 -28.08 10.82 -19.35
CA GLN A 238 -29.48 10.64 -19.73
C GLN A 238 -29.66 10.65 -21.25
N THR A 239 -30.47 9.71 -21.77
CA THR A 239 -30.81 9.64 -23.20
C THR A 239 -31.74 10.78 -23.59
N LEU A 240 -31.77 11.16 -24.86
CA LEU A 240 -32.67 12.21 -25.35
C LEU A 240 -34.15 11.78 -25.28
N GLY A 241 -35.04 12.77 -25.19
CA GLY A 241 -36.48 12.60 -25.40
C GLY A 241 -36.82 12.48 -26.89
N LYS A 242 -38.00 11.93 -27.19
CA LYS A 242 -38.58 12.03 -28.54
C LYS A 242 -39.01 13.46 -28.84
#